data_AF-A0A3C1IFJ0-F1
#
_entry.id   AF-A0A3C1IFJ0-F1
#
_cell.length_a   1.000
_cell.length_b   1.000
_cell.length_c   1.000
_cell.angle_alpha   90.00
_cell.angle_beta   90.00
_cell.angle_gamma   90.00
#
_symmetry.space_group_name_H-M   'P 1'
#
loop_
_entity.id
_entity.type
_entity.pdbx_description
1 polymer ?
#
loop_
_entity_poly.entity_id
_entity_poly.type
_entity_poly.pdbx_seq_one_letter_code
_entity_poly.pdbx_strand_id
1 'polypeptide(L)' 'MTEEMEDLQDVYPGAGTFKFGDSAEMCNRLNALVRAGTKTASCDALANYQTEPEAMPKLGRCDIATDWDDVPALVTRTVR' A
#
# COMPACT_ATOMS: atom_id res chain seq x y z
N MET A 1 2.39 7.69 -23.90
CA MET A 1 2.27 7.58 -22.43
C MET A 1 3.62 7.11 -21.95
N THR A 2 4.25 7.89 -21.08
CA THR A 2 5.68 7.88 -20.75
C THR A 2 6.20 6.50 -20.35
N GLU A 3 7.26 6.07 -21.04
CA GLU A 3 7.94 4.78 -20.91
C GLU A 3 8.81 4.63 -19.65
N GLU A 4 8.46 5.26 -18.52
CA GLU A 4 9.24 5.17 -17.28
C GLU A 4 8.36 4.96 -16.05
N MET A 5 7.63 3.86 -16.03
CA MET A 5 7.36 3.15 -14.77
C MET A 5 7.92 1.75 -15.01
N GLU A 6 9.11 1.46 -14.45
CA GLU A 6 9.52 0.07 -14.27
C GLU A 6 8.34 -0.68 -13.64
N ASP A 7 8.09 -1.91 -14.07
CA ASP A 7 7.04 -2.72 -13.46
C ASP A 7 7.35 -2.81 -11.97
N LEU A 8 6.51 -2.20 -11.14
CA LEU A 8 6.72 -2.15 -9.70
C LEU A 8 6.79 -3.56 -9.12
N GLN A 9 6.25 -4.57 -9.80
CA GLN A 9 6.37 -5.98 -9.41
C GLN A 9 7.77 -6.54 -9.66
N ASP A 10 8.52 -6.04 -10.64
CA ASP A 10 9.93 -6.42 -10.85
C ASP A 10 10.83 -5.82 -9.76
N VAL A 11 10.55 -4.58 -9.37
CA VAL A 11 11.30 -3.86 -8.32
C VAL A 11 10.91 -4.35 -6.92
N TYR A 12 9.63 -4.69 -6.72
CA TYR A 12 9.07 -5.16 -5.45
C TYR A 12 8.31 -6.49 -5.64
N PRO A 13 9.03 -7.62 -5.78
CA PRO A 13 8.41 -8.92 -5.99
C PRO A 13 7.42 -9.28 -4.87
N GLY A 14 6.19 -9.61 -5.27
CA GLY A 14 5.12 -9.99 -4.36
C GLY A 14 4.46 -8.80 -3.64
N ALA A 15 4.72 -7.56 -4.06
CA ALA A 15 4.00 -6.41 -3.55
C ALA A 15 2.51 -6.50 -3.90
N GLY A 16 1.67 -6.29 -2.88
CA GLY A 16 0.25 -6.03 -3.07
C GLY A 16 0.01 -4.54 -3.29
N THR A 17 -1.11 -4.22 -3.93
CA THR A 17 -1.61 -2.85 -4.07
C THR A 17 -2.80 -2.61 -3.15
N PHE A 18 -2.86 -1.46 -2.49
CA PHE A 18 -3.99 -1.11 -1.62
C PHE A 18 -4.22 0.41 -1.56
N LYS A 19 -5.43 0.81 -1.14
CA LYS A 19 -5.78 2.20 -0.84
C LYS A 19 -5.92 2.38 0.67
N PHE A 20 -5.56 3.55 1.17
CA PHE A 20 -5.83 3.91 2.56
C PHE A 20 -7.23 4.50 2.70
N GLY A 21 -7.95 4.08 3.75
CA GLY A 21 -9.27 4.62 4.05
C GLY A 21 -10.35 4.16 3.08
N ASP A 22 -11.54 4.75 3.22
CA ASP A 22 -12.78 4.35 2.53
C ASP A 22 -13.34 5.45 1.62
N SER A 23 -12.60 6.55 1.44
CA SER A 23 -12.98 7.69 0.61
C SER A 23 -11.75 8.38 0.01
N ALA A 24 -11.95 9.09 -1.11
CA ALA A 24 -10.89 9.84 -1.79
C ALA A 24 -10.20 10.87 -0.88
N GLU A 25 -10.98 11.60 -0.09
CA GLU A 25 -10.46 12.57 0.88
C GLU A 25 -9.58 11.90 1.93
N MET A 26 -10.05 10.80 2.51
CA MET A 26 -9.30 10.05 3.52
C MET A 26 -8.03 9.43 2.94
N CYS A 27 -8.09 8.86 1.73
CA CYS A 27 -6.94 8.30 1.04
C CYS A 27 -5.84 9.36 0.85
N ASN A 28 -6.20 10.53 0.30
CA ASN A 28 -5.27 11.64 0.09
C ASN A 28 -4.65 12.13 1.40
N ARG A 29 -5.46 12.29 2.45
CA ARG A 29 -4.99 12.69 3.77
C ARG A 29 -4.01 11.66 4.37
N LEU A 30 -4.33 10.38 4.28
CA LEU A 30 -3.49 9.31 4.84
C LEU A 30 -2.19 9.16 4.06
N ASN A 31 -2.23 9.23 2.73
CA ASN A 31 -1.03 9.27 1.88
C ASN A 31 -0.12 10.44 2.25
N ALA A 32 -0.67 11.63 2.49
CA ALA A 32 0.12 12.77 2.95
C ALA A 32 0.80 12.51 4.31
N LEU A 33 0.11 11.88 5.26
CA LEU A 33 0.68 11.54 6.57
C LEU A 33 1.78 10.48 6.50
N VAL A 34 1.65 9.49 5.61
CA VAL A 34 2.70 8.48 5.38
C VAL A 34 3.91 9.14 4.71
N ARG A 35 3.69 9.98 3.68
CA ARG A 35 4.76 10.74 3.00
C ARG A 35 5.53 11.64 3.97
N ALA A 36 4.83 12.24 4.93
CA ALA A 36 5.44 13.06 5.99
C ALA A 36 6.12 12.23 7.10
N GLY A 37 6.11 10.90 7.03
CA GLY A 37 6.64 10.02 8.07
C GLY A 37 5.86 10.04 9.39
N THR A 38 4.68 10.67 9.42
CA THR A 38 3.85 10.79 10.63
C THR A 38 3.03 9.52 10.86
N LYS A 39 2.46 8.93 9.80
CA LYS A 39 1.77 7.65 9.86
C LYS A 39 2.76 6.53 9.53
N THR A 40 3.11 5.72 10.53
CA THR A 40 4.08 4.61 10.40
C THR A 40 3.48 3.25 10.74
N ALA A 41 2.16 3.19 10.98
CA ALA A 41 1.42 1.97 11.26
C ALA A 41 0.06 1.97 10.56
N SER A 42 -0.47 0.78 10.27
CA SER A 42 -1.82 0.56 9.78
C SER A 42 -2.40 -0.70 10.43
N CYS A 43 -3.72 -0.84 10.36
CA CYS A 43 -4.42 -2.05 10.79
C CYS A 43 -5.55 -2.34 9.81
N ASP A 44 -5.99 -3.60 9.80
CA ASP A 44 -7.10 -4.07 9.00
C ASP A 44 -7.84 -5.18 9.77
N ALA A 45 -9.06 -5.50 9.36
CA ALA A 45 -9.82 -6.57 9.95
C ALA A 45 -9.21 -7.93 9.56
N LEU A 46 -8.79 -8.72 10.55
CA LEU A 46 -8.25 -10.07 10.32
C LEU A 46 -9.23 -10.96 9.52
N ALA A 47 -10.54 -10.71 9.67
CA ALA A 47 -11.58 -11.42 8.93
C ALA A 47 -11.45 -11.27 7.39
N ASN A 48 -10.83 -10.19 6.90
CA ASN A 48 -10.63 -9.95 5.46
C ASN A 48 -9.68 -10.98 4.82
N TYR A 49 -8.88 -11.67 5.62
CA TYR A 49 -7.83 -12.59 5.15
C TYR A 49 -8.22 -14.07 5.30
N GLN A 50 -9.47 -14.38 5.66
CA GLN A 50 -9.90 -15.76 5.89
C GLN A 50 -9.85 -16.64 4.63
N THR A 51 -10.14 -16.05 3.48
CA THR A 51 -10.14 -16.75 2.18
C THR A 51 -8.77 -16.72 1.50
N GLU A 52 -7.94 -15.74 1.84
CA GLU A 52 -6.61 -15.54 1.25
C GLU A 52 -5.57 -15.16 2.34
N PRO A 53 -5.15 -16.12 3.19
CA PRO A 53 -4.23 -15.84 4.29
C PRO A 53 -2.87 -15.30 3.84
N GLU A 54 -2.43 -15.64 2.64
CA GLU A 54 -1.19 -15.19 2.03
C GLU A 54 -1.16 -13.68 1.71
N ALA A 55 -2.33 -13.04 1.59
CA ALA A 55 -2.48 -11.60 1.38
C ALA A 55 -2.15 -10.79 2.64
N MET A 56 -2.13 -11.41 3.82
CA MET A 56 -1.75 -10.72 5.07
C MET A 56 -0.40 -10.02 4.93
N PRO A 57 -0.20 -8.86 5.58
CA PRO A 57 1.10 -8.20 5.67
C PRO A 57 2.18 -9.15 6.17
N LYS A 58 3.31 -9.19 5.47
CA LYS A 58 4.47 -10.02 5.84
C LYS A 58 5.64 -9.12 6.21
N LEU A 59 6.30 -9.44 7.33
CA LEU A 59 7.53 -8.74 7.75
C LEU A 59 8.55 -8.70 6.60
N GLY A 60 9.08 -7.50 6.32
CA GLY A 60 10.04 -7.23 5.26
C GLY A 60 9.45 -7.04 3.86
N ARG A 61 8.19 -7.44 3.60
CA ARG A 61 7.53 -7.24 2.31
C ARG A 61 7.27 -5.75 2.07
N CYS A 62 7.48 -5.34 0.82
CA CYS A 62 7.06 -4.02 0.36
C CYS A 62 5.68 -4.12 -0.31
N ASP A 63 4.79 -3.20 0.00
CA ASP A 63 3.45 -3.09 -0.60
C ASP A 63 3.23 -1.65 -1.10
N ILE A 64 2.43 -1.51 -2.15
CA ILE A 64 2.22 -0.26 -2.88
C ILE A 64 0.90 0.36 -2.44
N ALA A 65 0.96 1.53 -1.82
CA ALA A 65 -0.22 2.34 -1.58
C ALA A 65 -0.52 3.19 -2.82
N THR A 66 -1.76 3.16 -3.31
CA THR A 66 -2.23 3.99 -4.42
C THR A 66 -2.97 5.23 -3.93
N ASP A 67 -3.18 6.19 -4.82
CA ASP A 67 -4.19 7.22 -4.63
C ASP A 67 -5.60 6.67 -4.90
N TRP A 68 -6.61 7.53 -4.91
CA TRP A 68 -7.99 7.09 -5.11
C TRP A 68 -8.26 6.55 -6.53
N ASP A 69 -7.49 6.99 -7.52
CA ASP A 69 -7.64 6.67 -8.94
C ASP A 69 -6.68 5.53 -9.38
N ASP A 70 -6.17 4.76 -8.41
CA ASP A 70 -5.28 3.61 -8.63
C ASP A 70 -3.87 3.97 -9.15
N VAL A 71 -3.46 5.23 -9.02
CA VAL A 71 -2.09 5.64 -9.35
C VAL A 71 -1.17 5.30 -8.17
N PRO A 72 -0.04 4.60 -8.36
CA PRO A 72 0.93 4.34 -7.30
C PRO A 72 1.39 5.64 -6.62
N ALA A 73 1.19 5.74 -5.30
CA ALA A 73 1.48 6.94 -4.53
C ALA A 73 2.74 6.78 -3.66
N LEU A 74 2.90 5.61 -3.04
CA LEU A 74 3.94 5.29 -2.07
C LEU A 74 4.28 3.80 -2.09
N VAL A 75 5.53 3.47 -1.77
CA VAL A 75 5.93 2.10 -1.39
C VAL A 75 6.14 2.07 0.12
N THR A 76 5.56 1.09 0.78
CA THR A 76 5.67 0.89 2.24
C THR A 76 6.30 -0.46 2.54
N ARG A 77 7.11 -0.56 3.61
CA ARG A 77 7.69 -1.83 4.06
C ARG A 77 7.15 -2.20 5.43
N THR A 78 6.62 -3.40 5.57
CA THR A 78 6.18 -3.93 6.86
C THR A 78 7.39 -4.27 7.72
N VAL A 79 7.46 -3.70 8.92
CA VAL A 79 8.63 -3.86 9.82
C VAL A 79 8.30 -4.46 11.18
N ARG A 80 7.01 -4.64 11.49
CA ARG A 80 6.49 -5.20 12.75
C ARG A 80 5.18 -5.92 12.50
#